data_AF-A0A7C2DUV7-F1
#
_entry.id   AF-A0A7C2DUV7-F1
#
_cell.length_a   1.000
_cell.length_b   1.000
_cell.length_c   1.000
_cell.angle_alpha   90.00
_cell.angle_beta   90.00
_cell.angle_gamma   90.00
#
_symmetry.space_group_name_H-M   'P 1'
#
loop_
_entity.id
_entity.type
_entity.pdbx_description
1 polymer ?
#
loop_
_entity_poly.entity_id
_entity_poly.type
_entity_poly.pdbx_seq_one_letter_code
_entity_poly.pdbx_strand_id
1 'polypeptide(L)' 'MPRWTCALGHRLEADSEEELVHKVQEHMRRDHGMELSRDRILRDLRDE' A
#
# COMPACT_ATOMS: atom_id res chain seq x y z
N MET A 1 5.81 -12.65 1.52
CA MET A 1 4.65 -11.82 1.88
C MET A 1 4.93 -10.42 1.37
N PRO A 2 4.09 -9.84 0.51
CA PRO A 2 4.30 -8.49 0.00
C PRO A 2 4.21 -7.47 1.15
N ARG A 3 5.04 -6.43 1.05
CA ARG A 3 5.15 -5.34 2.03
C ARG A 3 5.19 -4.01 1.30
N TRP A 4 4.64 -2.98 1.92
CA TRP A 4 4.66 -1.63 1.39
C TRP A 4 4.87 -0.65 2.54
N THR A 5 5.66 0.39 2.32
CA THR A 5 5.93 1.43 3.33
C THR A 5 5.49 2.79 2.82
N CYS A 6 4.68 3.50 3.61
CA CYS A 6 4.25 4.85 3.24
C CYS A 6 5.38 5.88 3.46
N ALA A 7 5.23 7.07 2.87
CA ALA A 7 6.22 8.15 3.01
C ALA A 7 6.45 8.63 4.46
N LEU A 8 5.50 8.36 5.38
CA LEU A 8 5.64 8.65 6.81
C LEU A 8 6.23 7.47 7.63
N GLY A 9 6.61 6.38 6.96
CA GLY A 9 7.27 5.23 7.59
C GLY A 9 6.33 4.15 8.14
N HIS A 10 5.02 4.24 7.92
CA HIS A 10 4.10 3.15 8.27
C HIS A 10 4.28 1.97 7.32
N ARG A 11 4.55 0.79 7.88
CA ARG A 11 4.72 -0.45 7.13
C ARG A 11 3.43 -1.28 7.16
N LEU A 12 3.04 -1.78 6.00
CA LEU A 12 1.91 -2.68 5.81
C LEU A 12 2.39 -3.97 5.17
N GLU A 13 1.84 -5.09 5.65
CA GLU A 13 2.18 -6.44 5.19
C GLU A 13 0.87 -7.24 5.01
N ALA A 14 0.89 -8.16 4.05
CA ALA A 14 -0.25 -9.01 3.76
C ALA A 14 0.19 -10.37 3.20
N ASP A 15 -0.72 -11.33 3.14
CA ASP A 15 -0.44 -12.66 2.60
C ASP A 15 -0.50 -12.69 1.06
N SER A 16 -1.18 -11.70 0.46
CA SER A 16 -1.32 -11.55 -1.00
C SER A 16 -1.19 -10.10 -1.45
N GLU A 17 -0.88 -9.88 -2.74
CA GLU A 17 -0.81 -8.54 -3.33
C GLU A 17 -2.17 -7.84 -3.31
N GLU A 18 -3.26 -8.57 -3.55
CA GLU A 18 -4.62 -8.01 -3.54
C GLU A 18 -5.00 -7.50 -2.15
N GLU A 19 -4.71 -8.28 -1.11
CA GLU A 19 -4.94 -7.87 0.27
C GLU A 19 -4.06 -6.67 0.65
N LEU A 20 -2.80 -6.64 0.20
CA LEU A 20 -1.92 -5.51 0.44
C LEU A 20 -2.44 -4.24 -0.23
N VAL A 21 -2.86 -4.31 -1.49
CA VAL A 21 -3.45 -3.17 -2.20
C VAL A 21 -4.65 -2.64 -1.44
N HIS A 22 -5.54 -3.51 -0.96
CA HIS A 22 -6.69 -3.08 -0.17
C HIS A 22 -6.28 -2.38 1.13
N LYS A 23 -5.33 -2.96 1.88
CA LYS A 23 -4.77 -2.37 3.10
C LYS A 23 -4.14 -1.01 2.85
N VAL A 24 -3.35 -0.87 1.79
CA VAL A 24 -2.70 0.40 1.42
C VAL A 24 -3.75 1.44 1.05
N GLN A 25 -4.74 1.09 0.24
CA GLN A 25 -5.81 2.04 -0.14
C GLN A 25 -6.62 2.48 1.07
N GLU A 26 -6.97 1.56 1.98
CA GLU A 26 -7.66 1.91 3.21
C GLU A 26 -6.81 2.82 4.10
N HIS A 27 -5.54 2.49 4.31
CA HIS A 27 -4.60 3.30 5.07
C HIS A 27 -4.46 4.71 4.50
N MET A 28 -4.22 4.83 3.20
CA MET A 28 -4.04 6.13 2.54
C MET A 28 -5.30 6.98 2.60
N ARG A 29 -6.48 6.36 2.45
CA ARG A 29 -7.75 7.07 2.54
C ARG A 29 -8.07 7.53 3.97
N ARG A 30 -7.86 6.67 4.98
CA ARG A 30 -8.22 6.97 6.37
C ARG A 30 -7.21 7.86 7.07
N ASP A 31 -5.93 7.57 6.91
CA ASP A 31 -4.88 8.19 7.73
C ASP A 31 -4.26 9.41 7.04
N HIS A 32 -4.32 9.46 5.71
CA HIS A 32 -3.72 10.54 4.92
C HIS A 32 -4.71 11.30 4.03
N GLY A 33 -5.98 10.89 3.99
CA GLY A 33 -7.00 11.53 3.14
C GLY A 33 -6.70 11.44 1.64
N MET A 34 -5.90 10.46 1.21
CA MET A 34 -5.44 10.30 -0.17
C MET A 34 -5.93 9.00 -0.79
N GLU A 35 -6.35 9.04 -2.05
CA GLU A 35 -6.64 7.84 -2.83
C GLU A 35 -5.44 7.44 -3.68
N LEU A 36 -4.97 6.20 -3.52
CA LEU A 36 -3.96 5.60 -4.38
C LEU A 36 -4.60 4.61 -5.35
N SER A 37 -4.17 4.66 -6.61
CA SER A 37 -4.55 3.65 -7.59
C SER A 37 -3.80 2.34 -7.34
N ARG A 38 -4.43 1.22 -7.69
CA ARG A 38 -3.82 -0.11 -7.65
C ARG A 38 -2.50 -0.14 -8.44
N ASP A 39 -2.49 0.39 -9.65
CA ASP A 39 -1.29 0.43 -10.50
C ASP A 39 -0.12 1.17 -9.85
N ARG A 40 -0.37 2.25 -9.10
CA ARG A 40 0.68 2.95 -8.37
C ARG A 40 1.26 2.07 -7.26
N ILE A 41 0.40 1.47 -6.44
CA ILE A 41 0.81 0.60 -5.34
C ILE A 41 1.63 -0.59 -5.88
N LEU A 42 1.15 -1.22 -6.97
CA LEU A 42 1.86 -2.33 -7.60
C LEU A 42 3.17 -1.94 -8.29
N ARG A 43 3.37 -0.66 -8.65
CA ARG A 43 4.69 -0.19 -9.12
C ARG A 43 5.64 -0.07 -7.94
N ASP A 44 5.19 0.57 -6.85
CA ASP A 44 6.00 0.70 -5.63
C ASP A 44 6.47 -0.66 -5.09
N LEU A 45 5.62 -1.70 -5.16
CA LEU A 45 5.98 -3.07 -4.76
C LEU A 45 7.04 -3.74 -5.64
N ARG A 46 7.21 -3.31 -6.89
CA ARG A 46 8.17 -3.88 -7.83
C ARG A 46 9.52 -3.17 -7.78
N ASP A 47 9.54 -1.93 -7.28
CA ASP A 47 10.73 -1.10 -7.17
C ASP A 47 11.42 -1.21 -5.79
N GLU A 48 10.85 -1.99 -4.84
CA GLU A 48 11.37 -2.30 -3.49
C GLU A 48 12.24 -3.57 -3.44
#